data_AF-A0A3G9JM93-F1
#
_entry.id   AF-A0A3G9JM93-F1
#
_cell.length_a   1.000
_cell.length_b   1.000
_cell.length_c   1.000
_cell.angle_alpha   90.00
_cell.angle_beta   90.00
_cell.angle_gamma   90.00
#
_symmetry.space_group_name_H-M   'P 1'
#
loop_
_entity.id
_entity.type
_entity.pdbx_description
1 polymer ?
#
loop_
_entity_poly.entity_id
_entity_poly.type
_entity_poly.pdbx_seq_one_letter_code
_entity_poly.pdbx_strand_id
1 'polypeptide(L)'
;MVTLVCACMVGSMSLTGVQAAQKGDKVSFMQDTKKANGVYKVGSTYRYFDNEGKIYRGKAKLVHADKGIYYVKKDGATFHGWNVLGNKLYNFSGKGNRALTNTTSRNVKLLASGVAVNNEESQIFVKVLNILKRKGLLEASASAKRQALWNYLTSHANFSYFMKYPNLSTKSWAKDYALWMLDHHKGNCYGFACTFSAMCYVIGYNPEIVCGRVHGSRDHARDGFTRHACLKINGKWYDPEATFAGWMRGVYGAGSYRAAFIGRKTYSYAKQNGNKLNIQMAKKGQTYYYTKGETIYGFDTGNKPITGYYVINNKIYYFNKNHTTTKEAAKKLQALFAYKKPFAQVKALLGEAKESKDMGPGCSGIAGTEMLYTYDHIKVATVIPYDGSEEIFLSVSEK
;
A
#
# COMPACT_ATOMS: atom_id res chain seq x y z
N MET A 1 62.71 -39.39 14.42
CA MET A 1 62.18 -38.32 13.54
C MET A 1 61.10 -38.92 12.65
N VAL A 2 59.83 -38.74 13.01
CA VAL A 2 58.71 -38.95 12.09
C VAL A 2 57.86 -37.69 12.20
N THR A 3 57.92 -36.90 11.14
CA THR A 3 57.33 -35.57 11.05
C THR A 3 55.83 -35.69 10.87
N LEU A 4 55.08 -35.11 11.82
CA LEU A 4 53.66 -34.80 11.73
C LEU A 4 53.40 -33.91 10.49
N VAL A 5 52.53 -34.34 9.57
CA VAL A 5 51.99 -33.45 8.52
C VAL A 5 50.49 -33.24 8.76
N CYS A 6 50.24 -32.07 9.36
CA CYS A 6 49.03 -31.26 9.41
C CYS A 6 47.79 -31.78 8.66
N ALA A 7 46.84 -32.35 9.42
CA ALA A 7 45.46 -32.52 8.97
C ALA A 7 44.71 -31.19 9.12
N CYS A 8 44.39 -30.54 8.00
CA CYS A 8 43.58 -29.33 7.98
C CYS A 8 42.23 -29.57 8.67
N MET A 9 41.91 -28.71 9.65
CA MET A 9 40.66 -28.71 10.41
C MET A 9 39.44 -28.69 9.48
N VAL A 10 38.63 -29.75 9.52
CA VAL A 10 37.30 -29.81 8.89
C VAL A 10 36.31 -29.24 9.90
N GLY A 11 35.85 -28.02 9.67
CA GLY A 11 34.80 -27.40 10.48
C GLY A 11 33.47 -28.16 10.30
N SER A 12 33.07 -28.89 11.32
CA SER A 12 31.73 -29.49 11.41
C SER A 12 30.70 -28.39 11.69
N MET A 13 29.75 -28.20 10.78
CA MET A 13 28.61 -27.29 10.99
C MET A 13 27.39 -28.09 11.45
N SER A 14 26.90 -27.81 12.65
CA SER A 14 25.64 -28.36 13.15
C SER A 14 24.46 -27.58 12.53
N LEU A 15 23.75 -28.23 11.60
CA LEU A 15 22.33 -27.98 11.40
C LEU A 15 21.62 -29.03 12.25
N THR A 16 20.71 -28.59 13.13
CA THR A 16 19.85 -29.45 13.96
C THR A 16 19.51 -30.76 13.24
N GLY A 17 20.18 -31.84 13.65
CA GLY A 17 19.96 -33.22 13.18
C GLY A 17 20.85 -33.76 12.04
N VAL A 18 21.66 -32.97 11.32
CA VAL A 18 22.47 -33.48 10.19
C VAL A 18 23.88 -32.89 10.20
N GLN A 19 24.89 -33.73 10.44
CA GLN A 19 26.30 -33.36 10.28
C GLN A 19 26.64 -33.34 8.77
N ALA A 20 27.04 -32.18 8.26
CA ALA A 20 27.52 -32.02 6.90
C ALA A 20 29.05 -32.01 6.90
N ALA A 21 29.68 -32.88 6.10
CA ALA A 21 31.12 -32.86 5.87
C ALA A 21 31.41 -32.08 4.59
N GLN A 22 32.32 -31.10 4.67
CA GLN A 22 32.78 -30.31 3.54
C GLN A 22 34.21 -30.73 3.15
N LYS A 23 34.41 -31.14 1.90
CA LYS A 23 35.74 -31.40 1.32
C LYS A 23 35.85 -30.66 -0.02
N GLY A 24 36.52 -29.51 -0.02
CA GLY A 24 36.56 -28.61 -1.17
C GLY A 24 35.18 -28.02 -1.49
N ASP A 25 34.75 -28.10 -2.75
CA ASP A 25 33.43 -27.65 -3.24
C ASP A 25 32.31 -28.69 -3.06
N LYS A 26 32.60 -29.85 -2.44
CA LYS A 26 31.62 -30.90 -2.17
C LYS A 26 31.14 -30.85 -0.71
N VAL A 27 29.83 -30.90 -0.54
CA VAL A 27 29.19 -31.07 0.78
C VAL A 27 28.33 -32.32 0.74
N SER A 28 28.58 -33.23 1.67
CA SER A 28 27.85 -34.49 1.84
C SER A 28 27.25 -34.55 3.26
N PHE A 29 25.97 -34.92 3.36
CA PHE A 29 25.28 -35.08 4.63
C PHE A 29 25.50 -36.51 5.14
N MET A 30 26.05 -36.68 6.36
CA MET A 30 26.64 -37.96 6.80
C MET A 30 25.66 -39.02 7.29
N GLN A 31 24.34 -38.83 7.21
CA GLN A 31 23.39 -39.80 7.79
C GLN A 31 22.67 -40.69 6.78
N ASP A 32 22.68 -40.32 5.50
CA ASP A 32 22.26 -41.15 4.37
C ASP A 32 23.21 -40.81 3.23
N THR A 33 23.65 -41.78 2.43
CA THR A 33 24.56 -41.64 1.27
C THR A 33 24.01 -40.76 0.11
N LYS A 34 23.09 -39.83 0.40
CA LYS A 34 22.47 -38.90 -0.55
C LYS A 34 23.34 -37.66 -0.75
N LYS A 35 23.73 -37.43 -2.00
CA LYS A 35 24.38 -36.21 -2.47
C LYS A 35 23.45 -35.01 -2.26
N ALA A 36 23.99 -33.87 -1.85
CA ALA A 36 23.21 -32.63 -1.75
C ALA A 36 22.71 -32.21 -3.14
N ASN A 37 21.40 -32.16 -3.39
CA ASN A 37 20.83 -31.69 -4.65
C ASN A 37 19.82 -30.56 -4.36
N GLY A 38 20.02 -29.40 -4.98
CA GLY A 38 19.18 -28.22 -4.75
C GLY A 38 19.82 -27.21 -3.81
N VAL A 39 19.00 -26.42 -3.10
CA VAL A 39 19.48 -25.28 -2.30
C VAL A 39 19.60 -25.64 -0.82
N TYR A 40 20.79 -25.42 -0.27
CA TYR A 40 21.12 -25.67 1.14
C TYR A 40 21.90 -24.49 1.73
N LYS A 41 21.79 -24.34 3.06
CA LYS A 41 22.55 -23.35 3.80
C LYS A 41 23.95 -23.89 4.08
N VAL A 42 24.98 -23.16 3.69
CA VAL A 42 26.41 -23.43 3.94
C VAL A 42 26.98 -22.18 4.59
N GLY A 43 27.42 -22.27 5.85
CA GLY A 43 27.77 -21.07 6.60
C GLY A 43 26.56 -20.15 6.77
N SER A 44 26.77 -18.87 6.45
CA SER A 44 25.73 -17.83 6.42
C SER A 44 24.96 -17.75 5.09
N THR A 45 25.36 -18.51 4.07
CA THR A 45 24.90 -18.34 2.69
C THR A 45 24.10 -19.54 2.19
N TYR A 46 23.04 -19.31 1.43
CA TYR A 46 22.34 -20.37 0.70
C TYR A 46 23.05 -20.62 -0.64
N ARG A 47 23.40 -21.88 -0.92
CA ARG A 47 24.08 -22.29 -2.14
C ARG A 47 23.30 -23.39 -2.87
N TYR A 48 23.37 -23.36 -4.19
CA TYR A 48 22.80 -24.37 -5.07
C TYR A 48 23.85 -25.44 -5.39
N PHE A 49 23.46 -26.70 -5.19
CA PHE A 49 24.21 -27.90 -5.53
C PHE A 49 23.56 -28.58 -6.72
N ASP A 50 24.37 -28.98 -7.70
CA ASP A 50 23.92 -29.71 -8.88
C ASP A 50 23.60 -31.18 -8.59
N ASN A 51 23.24 -31.94 -9.63
CA ASN A 51 22.91 -33.36 -9.52
C ASN A 51 24.09 -34.23 -9.08
N GLU A 52 25.33 -33.73 -9.15
CA GLU A 52 26.54 -34.42 -8.70
C GLU A 52 26.89 -34.10 -7.24
N GLY A 53 26.14 -33.21 -6.59
CA GLY A 53 26.44 -32.72 -5.24
C GLY A 53 27.57 -31.70 -5.19
N LYS A 54 27.88 -31.04 -6.31
CA LYS A 54 28.89 -29.97 -6.37
C LYS A 54 28.20 -28.61 -6.32
N ILE A 55 28.85 -27.64 -5.66
CA ILE A 55 28.40 -26.24 -5.70
C ILE A 55 28.44 -25.77 -7.16
N TYR A 56 27.33 -25.20 -7.62
CA TYR A 56 27.24 -24.68 -8.98
C TYR A 56 28.24 -23.56 -9.24
N ARG A 57 28.99 -23.67 -10.34
CA ARG A 57 29.86 -22.61 -10.88
C ARG A 57 29.50 -22.41 -12.35
N GLY A 58 29.05 -21.22 -12.72
CA GLY A 58 28.62 -20.99 -14.11
C GLY A 58 27.94 -19.65 -14.34
N LYS A 59 27.16 -19.54 -15.43
CA LYS A 59 26.37 -18.32 -15.69
C LYS A 59 25.22 -18.23 -14.68
N ALA A 60 24.94 -17.03 -14.18
CA ALA A 60 23.82 -16.85 -13.26
C ALA A 60 22.50 -17.20 -13.96
N LYS A 61 21.63 -17.96 -13.28
CA LYS A 61 20.41 -18.50 -13.87
C LYS A 61 19.29 -18.68 -12.86
N LEU A 62 18.07 -18.74 -13.37
CA LEU A 62 16.94 -19.29 -12.61
C LEU A 62 17.07 -20.81 -12.53
N VAL A 63 16.79 -21.35 -11.36
CA VAL A 63 16.75 -22.80 -11.11
C VAL A 63 15.44 -23.13 -10.44
N HIS A 64 14.77 -24.17 -10.94
CA HIS A 64 13.64 -24.82 -10.30
C HIS A 64 14.20 -26.03 -9.54
N ALA A 65 14.05 -26.01 -8.22
CA ALA A 65 14.42 -27.10 -7.34
C ALA A 65 13.23 -27.46 -6.45
N ASP A 66 13.28 -28.60 -5.76
CA ASP A 66 12.15 -29.15 -4.98
C ASP A 66 11.50 -28.14 -4.02
N LYS A 67 12.28 -27.18 -3.50
CA LYS A 67 11.85 -26.19 -2.51
C LYS A 67 11.36 -24.86 -3.11
N GLY A 68 11.47 -24.67 -4.43
CA GLY A 68 10.97 -23.51 -5.16
C GLY A 68 11.88 -23.00 -6.29
N ILE A 69 11.67 -21.74 -6.67
CA ILE A 69 12.39 -21.06 -7.74
C ILE A 69 13.50 -20.21 -7.11
N TYR A 70 14.71 -20.28 -7.64
CA TYR A 70 15.87 -19.55 -7.12
C TYR A 70 16.60 -18.83 -8.23
N TYR A 71 17.14 -17.64 -7.95
CA TYR A 71 18.15 -17.03 -8.81
C TYR A 71 19.54 -17.33 -8.24
N VAL A 72 20.28 -18.16 -8.96
CA VAL A 72 21.61 -18.65 -8.57
C VAL A 72 22.66 -17.80 -9.26
N LYS A 73 23.56 -17.21 -8.48
CA LYS A 73 24.69 -16.39 -8.93
C LYS A 73 25.82 -17.29 -9.48
N LYS A 74 26.82 -16.65 -10.10
CA LYS A 74 27.90 -17.37 -10.78
C LYS A 74 28.73 -18.28 -9.87
N ASP A 75 28.79 -17.92 -8.59
CA ASP A 75 29.51 -18.62 -7.53
C ASP A 75 28.64 -19.69 -6.80
N GLY A 76 27.42 -19.92 -7.28
CA GLY A 76 26.48 -20.87 -6.70
C GLY A 76 25.64 -20.32 -5.55
N ALA A 77 25.89 -19.10 -5.07
CA ALA A 77 25.08 -18.49 -4.03
C ALA A 77 23.72 -18.05 -4.57
N THR A 78 22.65 -18.18 -3.77
CA THR A 78 21.32 -17.68 -4.15
C THR A 78 21.18 -16.20 -3.84
N PHE A 79 20.53 -15.46 -4.73
CA PHE A 79 20.24 -14.05 -4.57
C PHE A 79 19.06 -13.83 -3.61
N HIS A 80 19.15 -12.79 -2.77
CA HIS A 80 18.07 -12.38 -1.86
C HIS A 80 17.48 -11.03 -2.27
N GLY A 81 16.15 -10.91 -2.26
CA GLY A 81 15.44 -9.64 -2.50
C GLY A 81 14.89 -9.48 -3.92
N TRP A 82 14.52 -8.25 -4.28
CA TRP A 82 13.94 -7.93 -5.58
C TRP A 82 14.99 -7.91 -6.71
N ASN A 83 14.64 -8.49 -7.86
CA ASN A 83 15.51 -8.45 -9.04
C ASN A 83 14.71 -8.46 -10.35
N VAL A 84 15.32 -7.87 -11.38
CA VAL A 84 14.81 -7.86 -12.76
C VAL A 84 15.69 -8.78 -13.60
N LEU A 85 15.08 -9.87 -14.09
CA LEU A 85 15.71 -10.87 -14.94
C LEU A 85 15.04 -10.80 -16.33
N GLY A 86 15.80 -10.35 -17.34
CA GLY A 86 15.20 -9.90 -18.60
C GLY A 86 14.23 -8.75 -18.34
N ASN A 87 12.96 -8.93 -18.71
CA ASN A 87 11.88 -7.98 -18.43
C ASN A 87 10.93 -8.44 -17.31
N LYS A 88 11.31 -9.47 -16.55
CA LYS A 88 10.47 -10.07 -15.50
C LYS A 88 10.98 -9.67 -14.13
N LEU A 89 10.07 -9.16 -13.29
CA LEU A 89 10.33 -8.80 -11.91
C LEU A 89 10.04 -9.99 -10.99
N TYR A 90 10.98 -10.28 -10.10
CA TYR A 90 10.90 -11.34 -9.09
C TYR A 90 11.26 -10.81 -7.70
N ASN A 91 10.79 -11.49 -6.66
CA ASN A 91 11.22 -11.25 -5.28
C ASN A 91 11.73 -12.55 -4.63
N PHE A 92 13.04 -12.63 -4.35
CA PHE A 92 13.71 -13.77 -3.73
C PHE A 92 13.85 -13.64 -2.21
N SER A 93 12.89 -13.00 -1.53
CA SER A 93 12.88 -12.88 -0.07
C SER A 93 12.11 -14.02 0.64
N GLY A 94 11.74 -15.08 -0.06
CA GLY A 94 11.16 -16.27 0.56
C GLY A 94 12.19 -17.04 1.41
N LYS A 95 11.70 -17.96 2.25
CA LYS A 95 12.56 -18.82 3.09
C LYS A 95 13.63 -19.51 2.22
N GLY A 96 14.90 -19.38 2.61
CA GLY A 96 16.02 -19.92 1.87
C GLY A 96 16.36 -19.20 0.57
N ASN A 97 15.91 -17.95 0.41
CA ASN A 97 16.04 -17.12 -0.80
C ASN A 97 15.24 -17.64 -2.01
N ARG A 98 14.17 -18.40 -1.77
CA ARG A 98 13.25 -18.77 -2.84
C ARG A 98 12.44 -17.56 -3.31
N ALA A 99 12.02 -17.58 -4.57
CA ALA A 99 11.07 -16.63 -5.10
C ALA A 99 9.75 -16.73 -4.32
N LEU A 100 9.17 -15.58 -3.99
CA LEU A 100 7.80 -15.48 -3.52
C LEU A 100 6.85 -15.78 -4.69
N THR A 101 5.84 -16.62 -4.46
CA THR A 101 4.85 -17.04 -5.45
C THR A 101 3.44 -16.93 -4.86
N ASN A 102 2.42 -16.73 -5.70
CA ASN A 102 1.00 -16.65 -5.31
C ASN A 102 0.73 -15.72 -4.11
N THR A 103 1.41 -14.58 -4.08
CA THR A 103 1.36 -13.66 -2.94
C THR A 103 1.51 -12.22 -3.39
N THR A 104 1.29 -11.28 -2.48
CA THR A 104 1.55 -9.86 -2.71
C THR A 104 2.61 -9.38 -1.73
N SER A 105 3.66 -8.75 -2.26
CA SER A 105 4.71 -8.13 -1.44
C SER A 105 4.85 -6.69 -1.88
N ARG A 106 4.71 -5.74 -0.93
CA ARG A 106 4.83 -4.30 -1.19
C ARG A 106 3.96 -3.81 -2.35
N ASN A 107 2.70 -4.26 -2.34
CA ASN A 107 1.69 -4.00 -3.38
C ASN A 107 2.02 -4.56 -4.78
N VAL A 108 3.06 -5.39 -4.92
CA VAL A 108 3.35 -6.12 -6.16
C VAL A 108 2.83 -7.54 -6.03
N LYS A 109 1.87 -7.91 -6.88
CA LYS A 109 1.31 -9.27 -6.95
C LYS A 109 2.25 -10.18 -7.73
N LEU A 110 2.63 -11.30 -7.15
CA LEU A 110 3.50 -12.32 -7.72
C LEU A 110 2.68 -13.57 -8.06
N LEU A 111 2.83 -14.04 -9.29
CA LEU A 111 2.13 -15.21 -9.84
C LEU A 111 2.73 -16.53 -9.33
N ALA A 112 2.11 -17.65 -9.68
CA ALA A 112 2.65 -18.99 -9.39
C ALA A 112 4.06 -19.19 -9.97
N SER A 113 4.35 -18.56 -11.10
CA SER A 113 5.68 -18.54 -11.74
C SER A 113 6.72 -17.68 -11.00
N GLY A 114 6.34 -16.97 -9.94
CA GLY A 114 7.17 -16.00 -9.22
C GLY A 114 7.32 -14.65 -9.92
N VAL A 115 6.81 -14.52 -11.15
CA VAL A 115 6.84 -13.28 -11.93
C VAL A 115 5.78 -12.32 -11.40
N ALA A 116 6.13 -11.03 -11.29
CA ALA A 116 5.18 -9.99 -10.96
C ALA A 116 4.17 -9.73 -12.08
N VAL A 117 2.92 -9.45 -11.70
CA VAL A 117 1.93 -8.87 -12.61
C VAL A 117 2.42 -7.50 -13.08
N ASN A 118 2.37 -7.27 -14.39
CA ASN A 118 2.73 -5.98 -14.98
C ASN A 118 1.63 -4.95 -14.70
N ASN A 119 1.94 -4.01 -13.81
CA ASN A 119 1.15 -2.84 -13.45
C ASN A 119 2.08 -1.69 -13.03
N GLU A 120 1.50 -0.53 -12.72
CA GLU A 120 2.24 0.69 -12.36
C GLU A 120 3.27 0.45 -11.24
N GLU A 121 2.88 -0.23 -10.15
CA GLU A 121 3.81 -0.52 -9.04
C GLU A 121 4.99 -1.39 -9.51
N SER A 122 4.72 -2.47 -10.24
CA SER A 122 5.79 -3.34 -10.75
C SER A 122 6.71 -2.61 -11.74
N GLN A 123 6.19 -1.67 -12.53
CA GLN A 123 6.98 -0.87 -13.47
C GLN A 123 7.90 0.09 -12.74
N ILE A 124 7.43 0.72 -11.66
CA ILE A 124 8.28 1.52 -10.77
C ILE A 124 9.40 0.65 -10.19
N PHE A 125 9.09 -0.54 -9.67
CA PHE A 125 10.11 -1.48 -9.17
C PHE A 125 11.14 -1.81 -10.24
N VAL A 126 10.71 -2.17 -11.46
CA VAL A 126 11.62 -2.48 -12.58
C VAL A 126 12.56 -1.31 -12.87
N LYS A 127 12.03 -0.08 -12.98
CA LYS A 127 12.82 1.12 -13.28
C LYS A 127 13.85 1.42 -12.20
N VAL A 128 13.43 1.40 -10.93
CA VAL A 128 14.34 1.68 -9.79
C VAL A 128 15.41 0.60 -9.66
N LEU A 129 15.04 -0.67 -9.78
CA LEU A 129 16.00 -1.78 -9.71
C LEU A 129 17.00 -1.74 -10.87
N ASN A 130 16.59 -1.32 -12.06
CA ASN A 130 17.50 -1.14 -13.19
C ASN A 130 18.50 0.01 -12.95
N ILE A 131 18.08 1.10 -12.30
CA ILE A 131 19.01 2.17 -11.86
C ILE A 131 20.05 1.60 -10.89
N LEU A 132 19.61 0.86 -9.87
CA LEU A 132 20.51 0.23 -8.88
C LEU A 132 21.43 -0.81 -9.52
N LYS A 133 20.92 -1.60 -10.48
CA LYS A 133 21.68 -2.63 -11.21
C LYS A 133 22.81 -2.01 -12.02
N ARG A 134 22.55 -0.93 -12.76
CA ARG A 134 23.60 -0.19 -13.51
C ARG A 134 24.68 0.38 -12.59
N LYS A 135 24.33 0.70 -11.35
CA LYS A 135 25.27 1.19 -10.33
C LYS A 135 25.95 0.08 -9.52
N GLY A 136 25.63 -1.20 -9.76
CA GLY A 136 26.18 -2.32 -8.97
C GLY A 136 25.66 -2.40 -7.53
N LEU A 137 24.50 -1.80 -7.24
CA LEU A 137 23.99 -1.61 -5.86
C LEU A 137 22.83 -2.53 -5.48
N LEU A 138 22.49 -3.55 -6.26
CA LEU A 138 21.35 -4.44 -5.96
C LEU A 138 21.48 -5.17 -4.61
N GLU A 139 22.68 -5.60 -4.24
CA GLU A 139 22.95 -6.31 -2.97
C GLU A 139 23.47 -5.36 -1.86
N ALA A 140 23.59 -4.05 -2.13
CA ALA A 140 24.04 -3.08 -1.14
C ALA A 140 22.99 -2.83 -0.03
N SER A 141 23.45 -2.22 1.07
CA SER A 141 22.57 -1.83 2.18
C SER A 141 21.49 -0.83 1.74
N ALA A 142 20.36 -0.82 2.44
CA ALA A 142 19.26 0.11 2.13
C ALA A 142 19.69 1.58 2.21
N SER A 143 20.61 1.91 3.14
CA SER A 143 21.16 3.27 3.27
C SER A 143 22.01 3.67 2.06
N ALA A 144 22.90 2.77 1.60
CA ALA A 144 23.73 3.00 0.42
C ALA A 144 22.88 3.16 -0.85
N LYS A 145 21.86 2.30 -1.02
CA LYS A 145 20.89 2.41 -2.11
C LYS A 145 20.15 3.74 -2.07
N ARG A 146 19.67 4.18 -0.90
CA ARG A 146 18.96 5.46 -0.74
C ARG A 146 19.85 6.64 -1.14
N GLN A 147 21.12 6.65 -0.72
CA GLN A 147 22.06 7.71 -1.08
C GLN A 147 22.29 7.76 -2.59
N ALA A 148 22.48 6.60 -3.23
CA ALA A 148 22.68 6.56 -4.67
C ALA A 148 21.45 7.00 -5.47
N LEU A 149 20.25 6.64 -5.00
CA LEU A 149 18.99 7.08 -5.61
C LEU A 149 18.72 8.57 -5.39
N TRP A 150 19.10 9.12 -4.24
CA TRP A 150 19.07 10.56 -3.99
C TRP A 150 19.96 11.29 -4.99
N ASN A 151 21.25 10.92 -5.06
CA ASN A 151 22.19 11.53 -5.99
C ASN A 151 21.74 11.40 -7.45
N TYR A 152 21.10 10.28 -7.80
CA TYR A 152 20.54 10.07 -9.14
C TYR A 152 19.39 11.06 -9.43
N LEU A 153 18.43 11.16 -8.51
CA LEU A 153 17.25 12.01 -8.66
C LEU A 153 17.58 13.51 -8.64
N THR A 154 18.51 13.93 -7.77
CA THR A 154 18.85 15.36 -7.60
C THR A 154 19.91 15.85 -8.59
N SER A 155 20.24 15.08 -9.62
CA SER A 155 21.22 15.46 -10.64
C SER A 155 20.54 16.01 -11.89
N HIS A 156 20.97 17.20 -12.34
CA HIS A 156 20.55 17.81 -13.59
C HIS A 156 20.88 16.99 -14.85
N ALA A 157 21.81 16.04 -14.75
CA ALA A 157 22.10 15.12 -15.85
C ALA A 157 20.99 14.07 -16.06
N ASN A 158 20.16 13.81 -15.06
CA ASN A 158 19.13 12.76 -15.12
C ASN A 158 17.70 13.30 -15.14
N PHE A 159 17.46 14.48 -14.54
CA PHE A 159 16.12 15.07 -14.45
C PHE A 159 16.14 16.57 -14.70
N SER A 160 15.01 17.09 -15.15
CA SER A 160 14.75 18.53 -15.33
C SER A 160 13.50 18.99 -14.58
N TYR A 161 13.39 20.30 -14.34
CA TYR A 161 12.18 20.85 -13.74
C TYR A 161 11.06 20.98 -14.78
N PHE A 162 9.82 20.63 -14.41
CA PHE A 162 8.65 20.78 -15.27
C PHE A 162 7.37 21.04 -14.46
N MET A 163 6.65 22.11 -14.81
CA MET A 163 5.46 22.57 -14.07
C MET A 163 4.23 21.72 -14.40
N LYS A 164 4.11 20.53 -13.80
CA LYS A 164 2.93 19.67 -13.84
C LYS A 164 2.46 19.37 -12.43
N TYR A 165 1.19 19.58 -12.11
CA TYR A 165 0.65 19.25 -10.78
C TYR A 165 -0.17 17.96 -10.83
N PRO A 166 -0.05 17.08 -9.82
CA PRO A 166 -0.89 15.89 -9.75
C PRO A 166 -2.29 16.26 -9.30
N ASN A 167 -3.27 15.44 -9.66
CA ASN A 167 -4.57 15.49 -9.01
C ASN A 167 -4.51 14.72 -7.68
N LEU A 168 -4.38 15.45 -6.57
CA LEU A 168 -4.27 14.87 -5.21
C LEU A 168 -5.54 14.13 -4.74
N SER A 169 -6.65 14.18 -5.49
CA SER A 169 -7.88 13.47 -5.16
C SER A 169 -7.88 12.01 -5.62
N THR A 170 -7.00 11.61 -6.54
CA THR A 170 -6.94 10.21 -7.01
C THR A 170 -6.20 9.35 -5.98
N LYS A 171 -6.57 8.08 -5.83
CA LYS A 171 -5.94 7.22 -4.81
C LYS A 171 -4.47 6.92 -5.13
N SER A 172 -4.11 6.92 -6.41
CA SER A 172 -2.80 6.55 -6.96
C SER A 172 -1.90 7.74 -7.33
N TRP A 173 -2.33 8.99 -7.10
CA TRP A 173 -1.70 10.20 -7.65
C TRP A 173 -0.17 10.25 -7.55
N ALA A 174 0.40 9.79 -6.42
CA ALA A 174 1.85 9.82 -6.24
C ALA A 174 2.59 8.75 -7.05
N LYS A 175 1.97 7.58 -7.24
CA LYS A 175 2.54 6.48 -8.02
C LYS A 175 2.50 6.81 -9.49
N ASP A 176 1.36 7.33 -9.95
CA ASP A 176 1.17 7.79 -11.32
C ASP A 176 2.21 8.86 -11.65
N TYR A 177 2.41 9.81 -10.72
CA TYR A 177 3.39 10.86 -10.95
C TYR A 177 4.84 10.38 -10.81
N ALA A 178 5.14 9.49 -9.87
CA ALA A 178 6.47 8.88 -9.76
C ALA A 178 6.83 8.11 -11.04
N LEU A 179 5.91 7.28 -11.55
CA LEU A 179 6.08 6.54 -12.79
C LEU A 179 6.26 7.49 -13.97
N TRP A 180 5.38 8.50 -14.08
CA TRP A 180 5.48 9.51 -15.14
C TRP A 180 6.82 10.23 -15.11
N MET A 181 7.30 10.66 -13.95
CA MET A 181 8.59 11.34 -13.83
C MET A 181 9.76 10.39 -14.15
N LEU A 182 9.70 9.11 -13.74
CA LEU A 182 10.69 8.10 -14.13
C LEU A 182 10.70 7.82 -15.65
N ASP A 183 9.58 8.02 -16.34
CA ASP A 183 9.48 7.87 -17.81
C ASP A 183 9.95 9.12 -18.57
N HIS A 184 9.60 10.31 -18.07
CA HIS A 184 9.77 11.56 -18.81
C HIS A 184 10.99 12.37 -18.34
N HIS A 185 11.64 11.94 -17.26
CA HIS A 185 12.83 12.59 -16.70
C HIS A 185 12.63 14.08 -16.37
N LYS A 186 11.41 14.45 -15.97
CA LYS A 186 11.07 15.82 -15.57
C LYS A 186 9.92 15.89 -14.58
N GLY A 187 9.85 16.93 -13.77
CA GLY A 187 8.77 17.14 -12.81
C GLY A 187 8.95 18.37 -11.92
N ASN A 188 7.93 18.70 -11.13
CA ASN A 188 8.03 19.74 -10.09
C ASN A 188 8.22 19.11 -8.70
N CYS A 189 8.10 19.90 -7.63
CA CYS A 189 8.26 19.45 -6.24
C CYS A 189 7.43 18.19 -5.90
N TYR A 190 6.21 18.08 -6.42
CA TYR A 190 5.40 16.87 -6.27
C TYR A 190 6.02 15.67 -6.98
N GLY A 191 6.46 15.84 -8.24
CA GLY A 191 7.13 14.78 -8.99
C GLY A 191 8.40 14.27 -8.27
N PHE A 192 9.26 15.19 -7.82
CA PHE A 192 10.48 14.86 -7.08
C PHE A 192 10.18 14.12 -5.77
N ALA A 193 9.23 14.61 -4.96
CA ALA A 193 8.83 13.98 -3.71
C ALA A 193 8.21 12.58 -3.94
N CYS A 194 7.36 12.43 -4.95
CA CYS A 194 6.75 11.17 -5.33
C CYS A 194 7.79 10.15 -5.81
N THR A 195 8.69 10.58 -6.69
CA THR A 195 9.73 9.72 -7.27
C THR A 195 10.72 9.25 -6.22
N PHE A 196 11.15 10.13 -5.32
CA PHE A 196 12.03 9.72 -4.24
C PHE A 196 11.33 8.80 -3.23
N SER A 197 10.02 9.05 -2.97
CA SER A 197 9.20 8.15 -2.16
C SER A 197 9.10 6.77 -2.80
N ALA A 198 8.87 6.70 -4.12
CA ALA A 198 8.84 5.45 -4.87
C ALA A 198 10.17 4.71 -4.81
N MET A 199 11.28 5.40 -5.07
CA MET A 199 12.65 4.89 -4.94
C MET A 199 12.92 4.30 -3.55
N CYS A 200 12.58 5.04 -2.49
CA CYS A 200 12.75 4.61 -1.11
C CYS A 200 11.83 3.45 -0.74
N TYR A 201 10.61 3.44 -1.27
CA TYR A 201 9.69 2.34 -1.10
C TYR A 201 10.28 1.07 -1.71
N VAL A 202 10.76 1.06 -2.94
CA VAL A 202 11.37 -0.14 -3.57
C VAL A 202 12.48 -0.77 -2.70
N ILE A 203 13.31 0.04 -2.04
CA ILE A 203 14.50 -0.43 -1.33
C ILE A 203 14.31 -0.77 0.15
N GLY A 204 13.13 -0.54 0.74
CA GLY A 204 12.86 -0.99 2.12
C GLY A 204 12.04 -0.04 2.99
N TYR A 205 11.92 1.22 2.60
CA TYR A 205 11.39 2.27 3.48
C TYR A 205 9.87 2.46 3.33
N ASN A 206 9.26 3.12 4.31
CA ASN A 206 7.85 3.53 4.27
C ASN A 206 7.76 5.06 4.26
N PRO A 207 7.88 5.70 3.08
CA PRO A 207 7.88 7.14 2.98
C PRO A 207 6.48 7.74 3.13
N GLU A 208 6.46 8.94 3.69
CA GLU A 208 5.29 9.80 3.83
C GLU A 208 5.51 11.08 3.04
N ILE A 209 4.69 11.34 2.03
CA ILE A 209 4.77 12.57 1.25
C ILE A 209 4.06 13.67 2.01
N VAL A 210 4.71 14.81 2.21
CA VAL A 210 4.17 15.97 2.90
C VAL A 210 3.94 17.06 1.85
N CYS A 211 2.68 17.40 1.62
CA CYS A 211 2.27 18.49 0.74
C CYS A 211 1.89 19.71 1.60
N GLY A 212 2.09 20.92 1.10
CA GLY A 212 1.70 22.15 1.76
C GLY A 212 2.20 23.34 0.97
N ARG A 213 2.61 24.42 1.65
CA ARG A 213 3.15 25.61 1.00
C ARG A 213 4.35 26.19 1.73
N VAL A 214 5.35 26.65 0.98
CA VAL A 214 6.58 27.29 1.48
C VAL A 214 6.71 28.69 0.88
N HIS A 215 7.58 29.55 1.43
CA HIS A 215 7.78 30.89 0.86
C HIS A 215 8.16 30.83 -0.62
N GLY A 216 7.51 31.66 -1.43
CA GLY A 216 7.73 31.76 -2.86
C GLY A 216 6.46 32.18 -3.61
N SER A 217 6.60 32.44 -4.91
CA SER A 217 5.53 33.01 -5.75
C SER A 217 5.14 32.12 -6.94
N ARG A 218 5.67 30.89 -7.02
CA ARG A 218 5.57 30.02 -8.21
C ARG A 218 4.16 29.52 -8.52
N ASP A 219 3.21 29.60 -7.58
CA ASP A 219 1.80 29.26 -7.83
C ASP A 219 0.90 30.49 -8.03
N HIS A 220 1.48 31.70 -8.11
CA HIS A 220 0.82 32.99 -8.33
C HIS A 220 -0.21 33.39 -7.26
N ALA A 221 -0.18 32.77 -6.08
CA ALA A 221 -0.97 33.23 -4.95
C ALA A 221 -0.41 34.54 -4.38
N ARG A 222 -1.29 35.42 -3.88
CA ARG A 222 -0.95 36.76 -3.36
C ARG A 222 -0.44 36.78 -1.92
N ASP A 223 -0.21 35.63 -1.31
CA ASP A 223 0.13 35.50 0.12
C ASP A 223 1.62 35.25 0.39
N GLY A 224 2.47 35.26 -0.65
CA GLY A 224 3.91 35.05 -0.52
C GLY A 224 4.32 33.59 -0.32
N PHE A 225 3.38 32.65 -0.51
CA PHE A 225 3.63 31.22 -0.43
C PHE A 225 3.37 30.53 -1.77
N THR A 226 4.12 29.45 -2.03
CA THR A 226 3.91 28.56 -3.17
C THR A 226 3.67 27.13 -2.72
N ARG A 227 2.80 26.41 -3.44
CA ARG A 227 2.64 24.95 -3.33
C ARG A 227 3.98 24.23 -3.34
N HIS A 228 4.12 23.28 -2.42
CA HIS A 228 5.33 22.49 -2.26
C HIS A 228 5.04 21.08 -1.77
N ALA A 229 5.92 20.16 -2.13
CA ALA A 229 5.89 18.79 -1.63
C ALA A 229 7.31 18.31 -1.33
N CYS A 230 7.46 17.66 -0.18
CA CYS A 230 8.65 16.95 0.23
C CYS A 230 8.22 15.63 0.89
N LEU A 231 9.10 14.96 1.64
CA LEU A 231 8.74 13.69 2.25
C LEU A 231 9.44 13.46 3.60
N LYS A 232 8.91 12.51 4.35
CA LYS A 232 9.51 11.96 5.56
C LYS A 232 9.78 10.47 5.41
N ILE A 233 10.88 10.04 6.00
CA ILE A 233 11.19 8.62 6.21
C ILE A 233 11.64 8.47 7.66
N ASN A 234 10.94 7.65 8.44
CA ASN A 234 11.23 7.41 9.85
C ASN A 234 11.40 8.72 10.66
N GLY A 235 10.50 9.67 10.46
CA GLY A 235 10.52 10.98 11.13
C GLY A 235 11.55 11.98 10.62
N LYS A 236 12.46 11.60 9.71
CA LYS A 236 13.45 12.50 9.11
C LYS A 236 12.96 13.08 7.80
N TRP A 237 13.29 14.35 7.55
CA TRP A 237 12.87 15.10 6.37
C TRP A 237 13.80 14.90 5.17
N TYR A 238 13.20 14.80 4.00
CA TYR A 238 13.88 14.74 2.72
C TYR A 238 13.20 15.70 1.73
N ASP A 239 13.99 16.55 1.07
CA ASP A 239 13.51 17.44 0.02
C ASP A 239 14.38 17.37 -1.25
N PRO A 240 14.04 16.44 -2.15
CA PRO A 240 14.80 16.25 -3.38
C PRO A 240 14.66 17.42 -4.34
N GLU A 241 13.52 18.13 -4.39
CA GLU A 241 13.38 19.30 -5.27
C GLU A 241 14.17 20.48 -4.73
N ALA A 242 14.16 20.73 -3.42
CA ALA A 242 14.92 21.83 -2.86
C ALA A 242 16.43 21.67 -3.04
N THR A 243 16.90 20.42 -2.98
CA THR A 243 18.29 20.06 -3.28
C THR A 243 18.59 20.23 -4.76
N PHE A 244 17.71 19.74 -5.65
CA PHE A 244 17.85 19.87 -7.09
C PHE A 244 17.85 21.34 -7.55
N ALA A 245 16.91 22.14 -7.05
CA ALA A 245 16.77 23.55 -7.42
C ALA A 245 17.69 24.49 -6.62
N GLY A 246 18.42 23.97 -5.62
CA GLY A 246 19.43 24.71 -4.87
C GLY A 246 18.90 25.73 -3.86
N TRP A 247 17.59 25.86 -3.66
CA TRP A 247 17.00 26.88 -2.78
C TRP A 247 16.98 26.49 -1.29
N MET A 248 17.11 25.20 -0.97
CA MET A 248 17.38 24.73 0.40
C MET A 248 18.33 23.54 0.39
N ARG A 249 19.41 23.62 1.17
CA ARG A 249 20.42 22.56 1.30
C ARG A 249 20.24 21.78 2.59
N GLY A 250 20.76 20.55 2.63
CA GLY A 250 20.84 19.76 3.86
C GLY A 250 19.53 19.09 4.28
N VAL A 251 18.51 19.04 3.42
CA VAL A 251 17.25 18.31 3.68
C VAL A 251 17.36 16.88 3.16
N TYR A 252 18.40 16.16 3.57
CA TYR A 252 18.53 14.72 3.36
C TYR A 252 18.68 14.05 4.73
N GLY A 253 17.58 13.56 5.28
CA GLY A 253 17.56 12.98 6.62
C GLY A 253 17.58 14.02 7.75
N ALA A 254 17.09 15.24 7.51
CA ALA A 254 17.09 16.31 8.51
C ALA A 254 16.12 16.02 9.66
N GLY A 255 16.48 16.42 10.89
CA GLY A 255 15.61 16.27 12.08
C GLY A 255 14.39 17.20 12.08
N SER A 256 14.49 18.35 11.41
CA SER A 256 13.44 19.34 11.28
C SER A 256 13.43 19.94 9.87
N TYR A 257 12.30 20.56 9.50
CA TYR A 257 12.18 21.30 8.25
C TYR A 257 12.41 22.78 8.55
N ARG A 258 13.48 23.35 7.99
CA ARG A 258 14.04 24.65 8.40
C ARG A 258 13.39 25.87 7.74
N ALA A 259 12.40 25.68 6.86
CA ALA A 259 11.58 26.77 6.33
C ALA A 259 10.16 26.73 6.87
N ALA A 260 9.50 27.89 6.84
CA ALA A 260 8.06 27.97 7.02
C ALA A 260 7.37 27.06 6.00
N PHE A 261 6.63 26.08 6.51
CA PHE A 261 5.89 25.12 5.71
C PHE A 261 4.49 25.03 6.30
N ILE A 262 3.51 25.62 5.63
CA ILE A 262 2.15 25.82 6.15
C ILE A 262 1.15 24.90 5.43
N GLY A 263 -0.02 24.71 6.05
CA GLY A 263 -1.12 23.93 5.45
C GLY A 263 -0.77 22.48 5.13
N ARG A 264 0.04 21.83 6.00
CA ARG A 264 0.63 20.52 5.71
C ARG A 264 -0.42 19.42 5.68
N LYS A 265 -0.33 18.55 4.68
CA LYS A 265 -1.07 17.30 4.57
C LYS A 265 -0.13 16.16 4.21
N THR A 266 -0.22 15.08 4.98
CA THR A 266 0.68 13.93 4.86
C THR A 266 -0.03 12.76 4.20
N TYR A 267 0.67 12.08 3.29
CA TYR A 267 0.17 10.95 2.53
C TYR A 267 1.16 9.78 2.61
N SER A 268 0.68 8.59 3.00
CA SER A 268 1.53 7.40 2.98
C SER A 268 1.66 6.87 1.56
N TYR A 269 2.89 6.77 1.05
CA TYR A 269 3.15 6.23 -0.30
C TYR A 269 2.65 4.78 -0.45
N ALA A 270 2.88 3.97 0.59
CA ALA A 270 2.49 2.56 0.61
C ALA A 270 0.96 2.39 0.46
N LYS A 271 0.18 3.25 1.11
CA LYS A 271 -1.29 3.19 1.14
C LYS A 271 -1.98 3.85 -0.05
N GLN A 272 -1.21 4.46 -0.96
CA GLN A 272 -1.71 5.01 -2.22
C GLN A 272 -1.90 3.96 -3.32
N ASN A 273 -1.55 2.67 -3.09
CA ASN A 273 -2.12 1.63 -3.94
C ASN A 273 -3.52 1.35 -3.42
N GLY A 274 -4.50 1.55 -4.28
CA GLY A 274 -5.84 1.03 -4.07
C GLY A 274 -5.82 -0.49 -4.05
N ASN A 275 -5.40 -1.10 -2.95
CA ASN A 275 -6.22 -2.19 -2.42
C ASN A 275 -7.55 -1.53 -2.05
N LYS A 276 -8.67 -2.07 -2.53
CA LYS A 276 -10.03 -1.59 -2.23
C LYS A 276 -10.23 -1.52 -0.71
N LEU A 277 -9.82 -0.40 -0.13
CA LEU A 277 -10.42 0.20 1.04
C LEU A 277 -11.56 1.04 0.48
N ASN A 278 -12.78 0.54 0.64
CA ASN A 278 -13.98 1.37 0.61
C ASN A 278 -13.90 2.32 1.80
N ILE A 279 -13.12 3.37 1.63
CA ILE A 279 -13.23 4.58 2.41
C ILE A 279 -13.87 5.57 1.45
N GLN A 280 -15.18 5.75 1.57
CA GLN A 280 -15.80 7.01 1.15
C GLN A 280 -15.35 8.03 2.20
N MET A 281 -14.23 8.72 1.95
CA MET A 281 -13.88 9.88 2.75
C MET A 281 -14.87 11.00 2.42
N ALA A 282 -15.36 11.64 3.47
CA ALA A 282 -16.31 12.75 3.46
C ALA A 282 -16.03 13.79 2.38
N LYS A 283 -17.09 14.23 1.69
CA LYS A 283 -17.14 15.62 1.22
C LYS A 283 -17.17 16.50 2.48
N LYS A 284 -16.44 17.61 2.47
CA LYS A 284 -16.34 18.54 3.62
C LYS A 284 -17.76 18.89 4.11
N GLY A 285 -18.06 18.60 5.38
CA GLY A 285 -19.36 18.89 5.99
C GLY A 285 -20.43 17.80 5.88
N GLN A 286 -20.07 16.53 5.57
CA GLN A 286 -21.01 15.42 5.54
C GLN A 286 -20.62 14.29 6.49
N THR A 287 -21.62 13.66 7.10
CA THR A 287 -21.50 12.39 7.85
C THR A 287 -20.91 11.33 6.93
N TYR A 288 -20.01 10.50 7.42
CA TYR A 288 -19.30 9.51 6.62
C TYR A 288 -19.02 8.23 7.39
N TYR A 289 -18.59 7.19 6.69
CA TYR A 289 -18.12 5.96 7.32
C TYR A 289 -16.82 5.46 6.70
N TYR A 290 -16.04 4.71 7.46
CA TYR A 290 -14.95 3.91 6.91
C TYR A 290 -15.12 2.44 7.24
N THR A 291 -14.63 1.56 6.37
CA THR A 291 -14.69 0.11 6.56
C THR A 291 -13.30 -0.47 6.83
N LYS A 292 -13.19 -1.35 7.82
CA LYS A 292 -11.99 -2.16 8.11
C LYS A 292 -12.44 -3.63 8.23
N GLY A 293 -12.10 -4.45 7.23
CA GLY A 293 -12.59 -5.82 7.15
C GLY A 293 -14.11 -5.85 6.91
N GLU A 294 -14.84 -6.56 7.78
CA GLU A 294 -16.31 -6.62 7.80
C GLU A 294 -16.96 -5.53 8.66
N THR A 295 -16.16 -4.77 9.40
CA THR A 295 -16.63 -3.71 10.31
C THR A 295 -16.66 -2.36 9.61
N ILE A 296 -17.74 -1.60 9.83
CA ILE A 296 -17.98 -0.25 9.34
C ILE A 296 -18.04 0.68 10.56
N TYR A 297 -17.34 1.81 10.50
CA TYR A 297 -17.24 2.82 11.56
C TYR A 297 -17.84 4.13 11.07
N GLY A 298 -18.75 4.73 11.83
CA GLY A 298 -19.46 5.95 11.45
C GLY A 298 -18.91 7.20 12.12
N PHE A 299 -18.91 8.32 11.42
CA PHE A 299 -18.42 9.61 11.90
C PHE A 299 -19.31 10.75 11.41
N ASP A 300 -19.48 11.76 12.27
CA ASP A 300 -20.17 12.99 11.92
C ASP A 300 -19.29 13.92 11.05
N THR A 301 -19.83 15.10 10.75
CA THR A 301 -19.16 16.14 9.95
C THR A 301 -17.89 16.69 10.62
N GLY A 302 -17.74 16.52 11.94
CA GLY A 302 -16.60 16.94 12.77
C GLY A 302 -15.60 15.83 13.06
N ASN A 303 -15.73 14.66 12.43
CA ASN A 303 -14.95 13.44 12.68
C ASN A 303 -15.15 12.82 14.07
N LYS A 304 -16.29 13.08 14.73
CA LYS A 304 -16.64 12.40 15.98
C LYS A 304 -17.38 11.09 15.67
N PRO A 305 -17.06 9.99 16.38
CA PRO A 305 -17.79 8.74 16.22
C PRO A 305 -19.29 8.93 16.50
N ILE A 306 -20.13 8.29 15.71
CA ILE A 306 -21.60 8.37 15.84
C ILE A 306 -22.20 7.06 16.33
N THR A 307 -23.40 7.17 16.90
CA THR A 307 -24.22 6.04 17.40
C THR A 307 -25.67 6.29 17.02
N GLY A 308 -26.39 5.25 16.62
CA GLY A 308 -27.79 5.35 16.18
C GLY A 308 -27.95 5.20 14.66
N TYR A 309 -29.13 5.57 14.16
CA TYR A 309 -29.48 5.47 12.74
C TYR A 309 -29.03 6.70 11.96
N TYR A 310 -28.37 6.50 10.82
CA TYR A 310 -27.91 7.56 9.93
C TYR A 310 -28.10 7.18 8.47
N VAL A 311 -28.47 8.15 7.64
CA VAL A 311 -28.41 8.00 6.18
C VAL A 311 -27.10 8.59 5.68
N ILE A 312 -26.25 7.76 5.08
CA ILE A 312 -24.96 8.16 4.53
C ILE A 312 -24.92 7.70 3.07
N ASN A 313 -24.79 8.63 2.12
CA ASN A 313 -24.82 8.34 0.67
C ASN A 313 -26.05 7.52 0.25
N ASN A 314 -27.25 7.99 0.65
CA ASN A 314 -28.56 7.38 0.37
C ASN A 314 -28.71 5.94 0.87
N LYS A 315 -27.97 5.59 1.94
CA LYS A 315 -28.00 4.27 2.56
C LYS A 315 -28.15 4.42 4.06
N ILE A 316 -29.07 3.68 4.66
CA ILE A 316 -29.25 3.70 6.11
C ILE A 316 -28.27 2.77 6.84
N TYR A 317 -27.69 3.25 7.92
CA TYR A 317 -26.79 2.51 8.79
C TYR A 317 -27.26 2.64 10.23
N TYR A 318 -27.03 1.60 11.02
CA TYR A 318 -27.15 1.66 12.47
C TYR A 318 -25.79 1.41 13.10
N PHE A 319 -25.26 2.40 13.82
CA PHE A 319 -24.00 2.30 14.57
C PHE A 319 -24.28 2.00 16.03
N ASN A 320 -23.72 0.91 16.54
CA ASN A 320 -23.89 0.50 17.94
C ASN A 320 -23.08 1.40 18.91
N LYS A 321 -23.13 1.10 20.21
CA LYS A 321 -22.39 1.83 21.26
C LYS A 321 -20.87 1.83 21.07
N ASN A 322 -20.32 0.90 20.28
CA ASN A 322 -18.92 0.86 19.90
C ASN A 322 -18.65 1.64 18.59
N HIS A 323 -19.60 2.44 18.13
CA HIS A 323 -19.57 3.25 16.91
C HIS A 323 -19.34 2.43 15.63
N THR A 324 -19.83 1.18 15.64
CA THR A 324 -19.60 0.23 14.55
C THR A 324 -20.87 -0.48 14.10
N THR A 325 -20.82 -0.99 12.87
CA THR A 325 -21.78 -1.95 12.32
C THR A 325 -21.06 -2.94 11.41
N THR A 326 -21.69 -4.04 11.02
CA THR A 326 -21.09 -5.00 10.07
C THR A 326 -21.69 -4.82 8.68
N LYS A 327 -20.97 -5.23 7.62
CA LYS A 327 -21.53 -5.20 6.25
C LYS A 327 -22.81 -6.04 6.13
N GLU A 328 -22.86 -7.17 6.81
CA GLU A 328 -24.03 -8.04 6.83
C GLU A 328 -25.21 -7.37 7.52
N ALA A 329 -25.00 -6.77 8.70
CA ALA A 329 -26.03 -6.02 9.41
C ALA A 329 -26.54 -4.83 8.58
N ALA A 330 -25.63 -4.07 7.97
CA ALA A 330 -25.99 -2.96 7.09
C ALA A 330 -26.81 -3.44 5.88
N LYS A 331 -26.46 -4.58 5.26
CA LYS A 331 -27.22 -5.17 4.15
C LYS A 331 -28.63 -5.59 4.56
N LYS A 332 -28.76 -6.25 5.72
CA LYS A 332 -30.07 -6.63 6.28
C LYS A 332 -30.92 -5.40 6.55
N LEU A 333 -30.32 -4.35 7.11
CA LEU A 333 -30.99 -3.09 7.38
C LEU A 333 -31.51 -2.43 6.08
N GLN A 334 -30.74 -2.38 5.00
CA GLN A 334 -31.23 -1.80 3.75
C GLN A 334 -32.44 -2.54 3.19
N ALA A 335 -32.51 -3.86 3.36
CA ALA A 335 -33.63 -4.64 2.85
C ALA A 335 -34.96 -4.31 3.54
N LEU A 336 -34.90 -3.87 4.81
CA LEU A 336 -36.08 -3.42 5.57
C LEU A 336 -36.56 -2.04 5.10
N PHE A 337 -35.65 -1.16 4.69
CA PHE A 337 -35.94 0.18 4.17
C PHE A 337 -36.10 0.20 2.64
N ALA A 338 -36.58 -0.91 2.06
CA ALA A 338 -36.88 -0.96 0.63
C ALA A 338 -38.23 -0.29 0.34
N TYR A 339 -38.31 0.44 -0.77
CA TYR A 339 -39.53 1.10 -1.23
C TYR A 339 -40.71 0.13 -1.29
N LYS A 340 -41.89 0.59 -0.84
CA LYS A 340 -43.15 -0.16 -0.79
C LYS A 340 -43.15 -1.37 0.16
N LYS A 341 -42.36 -1.32 1.23
CA LYS A 341 -42.42 -2.33 2.31
C LYS A 341 -43.37 -1.90 3.44
N PRO A 342 -43.91 -2.85 4.23
CA PRO A 342 -44.72 -2.53 5.39
C PRO A 342 -43.97 -1.65 6.39
N PHE A 343 -44.53 -0.49 6.73
CA PHE A 343 -43.89 0.44 7.67
C PHE A 343 -43.82 -0.12 9.09
N ALA A 344 -44.71 -1.05 9.47
CA ALA A 344 -44.72 -1.68 10.79
C ALA A 344 -43.34 -2.27 11.18
N GLN A 345 -42.62 -2.89 10.23
CA GLN A 345 -41.29 -3.46 10.48
C GLN A 345 -40.23 -2.39 10.73
N VAL A 346 -40.32 -1.27 10.01
CA VAL A 346 -39.44 -0.11 10.19
C VAL A 346 -39.75 0.58 11.53
N LYS A 347 -41.04 0.74 11.86
CA LYS A 347 -41.49 1.35 13.12
C LYS A 347 -41.05 0.54 14.34
N ALA A 348 -41.17 -0.79 14.30
CA ALA A 348 -40.70 -1.66 15.38
C ALA A 348 -39.19 -1.53 15.63
N LEU A 349 -38.41 -1.20 14.59
CA LEU A 349 -36.97 -1.05 14.67
C LEU A 349 -36.54 0.35 15.16
N LEU A 350 -37.23 1.41 14.72
CA LEU A 350 -36.91 2.79 15.05
C LEU A 350 -37.53 3.25 16.38
N GLY A 351 -38.62 2.60 16.81
CA GLY A 351 -39.42 3.04 17.95
C GLY A 351 -40.31 4.23 17.61
N GLU A 352 -40.77 4.92 18.65
CA GLU A 352 -41.65 6.09 18.51
C GLU A 352 -40.90 7.28 17.91
N ALA A 353 -41.55 7.95 16.96
CA ALA A 353 -41.01 9.15 16.33
C ALA A 353 -41.06 10.34 17.30
N LYS A 354 -40.13 11.29 17.13
CA LYS A 354 -40.14 12.54 17.90
C LYS A 354 -41.24 13.49 17.44
N GLU A 355 -41.53 13.44 16.15
CA GLU A 355 -42.55 14.23 15.49
C GLU A 355 -43.14 13.42 14.34
N SER A 356 -44.44 13.56 14.12
CA SER A 356 -45.16 13.01 12.98
C SER A 356 -45.97 14.12 12.33
N LYS A 357 -45.86 14.27 11.01
CA LYS A 357 -46.60 15.27 10.26
C LYS A 357 -47.39 14.62 9.13
N ASP A 358 -48.67 14.95 9.07
CA ASP A 358 -49.53 14.69 7.92
C ASP A 358 -49.14 15.66 6.79
N MET A 359 -48.79 15.10 5.64
CA MET A 359 -48.36 15.84 4.46
C MET A 359 -49.47 15.96 3.39
N GLY A 360 -50.65 15.41 3.67
CA GLY A 360 -51.79 15.35 2.77
C GLY A 360 -51.69 14.26 1.71
N PRO A 361 -52.57 14.28 0.69
CA PRO A 361 -52.50 13.37 -0.45
C PRO A 361 -51.21 13.59 -1.24
N GLY A 362 -50.41 12.53 -1.41
CA GLY A 362 -49.07 12.61 -1.97
C GLY A 362 -48.91 12.15 -3.41
N CYS A 363 -47.72 12.38 -3.99
CA CYS A 363 -47.38 12.05 -5.38
C CYS A 363 -46.61 10.72 -5.53
N SER A 364 -46.55 9.89 -4.48
CA SER A 364 -45.82 8.60 -4.47
C SER A 364 -46.41 7.49 -5.35
N GLY A 365 -47.50 7.76 -6.06
CA GLY A 365 -48.19 6.79 -6.92
C GLY A 365 -48.99 5.73 -6.15
N ILE A 366 -49.24 5.95 -4.87
CA ILE A 366 -50.15 5.17 -4.02
C ILE A 366 -51.23 6.13 -3.52
N ALA A 367 -52.50 5.75 -3.66
CA ALA A 367 -53.62 6.55 -3.17
C ALA A 367 -53.68 6.47 -1.64
N GLY A 368 -53.34 7.56 -0.96
CA GLY A 368 -53.32 7.63 0.49
C GLY A 368 -52.79 8.97 1.01
N THR A 369 -52.79 9.12 2.32
CA THR A 369 -52.20 10.26 3.01
C THR A 369 -50.72 9.99 3.27
N GLU A 370 -49.82 10.85 2.77
CA GLU A 370 -48.40 10.74 3.07
C GLU A 370 -48.10 11.26 4.48
N MET A 371 -47.29 10.51 5.22
CA MET A 371 -46.83 10.90 6.55
C MET A 371 -45.31 11.10 6.53
N LEU A 372 -44.85 12.05 7.33
CA LEU A 372 -43.44 12.28 7.59
C LEU A 372 -43.13 12.12 9.08
N TYR A 373 -42.33 11.12 9.41
CA TYR A 373 -41.84 10.86 10.76
C TYR A 373 -40.42 11.38 10.93
N THR A 374 -40.18 12.16 11.98
CA THR A 374 -38.85 12.69 12.31
C THR A 374 -38.27 11.96 13.51
N TYR A 375 -37.04 11.47 13.36
CA TYR A 375 -36.23 10.86 14.40
C TYR A 375 -35.00 11.74 14.70
N ASP A 376 -34.05 11.22 15.49
CA ASP A 376 -32.85 11.96 15.89
C ASP A 376 -32.04 12.50 14.71
N HIS A 377 -31.76 11.65 13.71
CA HIS A 377 -30.85 11.94 12.61
C HIS A 377 -31.42 11.61 11.23
N ILE A 378 -32.65 11.09 11.18
CA ILE A 378 -33.31 10.67 9.95
C ILE A 378 -34.75 11.15 9.90
N LYS A 379 -35.28 11.25 8.69
CA LYS A 379 -36.71 11.38 8.41
C LYS A 379 -37.17 10.18 7.61
N VAL A 380 -38.38 9.70 7.89
CA VAL A 380 -39.00 8.58 7.19
C VAL A 380 -40.32 9.06 6.60
N ALA A 381 -40.46 8.91 5.29
CA ALA A 381 -41.71 9.18 4.59
C ALA A 381 -42.45 7.87 4.34
N THR A 382 -43.76 7.90 4.55
CA THR A 382 -44.67 6.76 4.39
C THR A 382 -45.97 7.22 3.72
N VAL A 383 -46.85 6.27 3.41
CA VAL A 383 -48.23 6.55 2.97
C VAL A 383 -49.19 5.62 3.72
N ILE A 384 -50.27 6.20 4.24
CA ILE A 384 -51.43 5.49 4.80
C ILE A 384 -52.47 5.36 3.67
N PRO A 385 -52.66 4.16 3.09
CA PRO A 385 -53.58 3.97 1.99
C PRO A 385 -55.05 4.21 2.37
N TYR A 386 -55.84 4.79 1.46
CA TYR A 386 -57.27 5.05 1.72
C TYR A 386 -58.15 3.80 1.74
N ASP A 387 -57.65 2.69 1.21
CA ASP A 387 -58.35 1.40 1.22
C ASP A 387 -58.26 0.66 2.56
N GLY A 388 -57.63 1.26 3.57
CA GLY A 388 -57.46 0.69 4.90
C GLY A 388 -56.37 -0.40 4.99
N SER A 389 -55.59 -0.60 3.92
CA SER A 389 -54.41 -1.47 3.97
C SER A 389 -53.30 -0.87 4.85
N GLU A 390 -52.31 -1.70 5.18
CA GLU A 390 -51.24 -1.30 6.09
C GLU A 390 -50.40 -0.13 5.57
N GLU A 391 -49.90 0.69 6.49
CA GLU A 391 -49.04 1.84 6.15
C GLU A 391 -47.74 1.39 5.48
N ILE A 392 -47.35 2.10 4.42
CA ILE A 392 -46.28 1.70 3.51
C ILE A 392 -45.09 2.64 3.63
N PHE A 393 -43.89 2.08 3.79
CA PHE A 393 -42.63 2.83 3.71
C PHE A 393 -42.35 3.30 2.28
N LEU A 394 -42.04 4.60 2.15
CA LEU A 394 -41.65 5.21 0.87
C LEU A 394 -40.16 5.51 0.83
N SER A 395 -39.64 6.26 1.79
CA SER A 395 -38.23 6.67 1.75
C SER A 395 -37.66 7.03 3.13
N VAL A 396 -36.33 7.04 3.21
CA VAL A 396 -35.59 7.52 4.37
C VAL A 396 -34.53 8.50 3.91
N SER A 397 -34.44 9.63 4.60
CA SER A 397 -33.46 10.68 4.31
C SER A 397 -32.72 11.09 5.58
N GLU A 398 -31.58 11.76 5.41
CA GLU A 398 -30.96 12.51 6.51
C GLU A 398 -31.93 13.61 6.96
N LYS A 399 -31.93 13.90 8.27
CA LYS A 399 -32.66 15.03 8.85
C LYS A 399 -31.95 16.33 8.52
#